data_AF-F4P7C6-F1
#
_entry.id   AF-F4P7C6-F1
#
_cell.length_a   1.000
_cell.length_b   1.000
_cell.length_c   1.000
_cell.angle_alpha   90.00
_cell.angle_beta   90.00
_cell.angle_gamma   90.00
#
_symmetry.space_group_name_H-M   'P 1'
#
loop_
_entity.id
_entity.type
_entity.pdbx_description
1 polymer ?
#
loop_
_entity_poly.entity_id
_entity_poly.type
_entity_poly.pdbx_seq_one_letter_code
_entity_poly.pdbx_strand_id
1 'polypeptide(L)'
;MYLLSLDIENILIGAFVVMMMKINENIFRPLFLKVVDWATSEMLEKNGWTIQGISTRQQLLYRLTDRLFSELKSIFVPYLAYLLENILSTLHRFTENNVLDADVWILMVSNLKSCFLYHGTNDFITSDRLQTVLKALIKQIEVVEAHDVAYKDNMLSHLVPCIGQLAVTFRSEKVWKGLTQQVLKLTRSDDANVKWTCIKVLHEMYSRLGEEMLVYFPEAIPFIAELMEDDNEDVEKSCQELCLLIQHYLGEPIQHYFSA
;
A
#
# COMPACT_ATOMS: atom_id res chain seq x y z
N MET A 1 15.18 -20.17 16.76
CA MET A 1 14.60 -19.28 17.80
C MET A 1 13.53 -18.36 17.19
N TYR A 2 13.78 -17.70 16.06
CA TYR A 2 12.76 -16.91 15.32
C TYR A 2 11.50 -17.71 14.91
N LEU A 3 11.65 -18.90 14.32
CA LEU A 3 10.50 -19.74 13.94
C LEU A 3 9.61 -20.11 15.14
N LEU A 4 10.24 -20.46 16.27
CA LEU A 4 9.54 -20.82 17.50
C LEU A 4 8.80 -19.63 18.13
N SER A 5 9.30 -18.41 17.92
CA SER A 5 8.62 -17.17 18.32
C SER A 5 7.40 -16.89 17.45
N LEU A 6 7.52 -17.10 16.13
CA LEU A 6 6.41 -16.89 15.19
C LEU A 6 5.29 -17.93 15.40
N ASP A 7 5.64 -19.17 15.73
CA ASP A 7 4.65 -20.21 16.06
C ASP A 7 3.84 -19.85 17.31
N ILE A 8 4.51 -19.37 18.37
CA ILE A 8 3.85 -18.89 19.59
C ILE A 8 2.95 -17.70 19.28
N GLU A 9 3.45 -16.75 18.49
CA GLU A 9 2.69 -15.58 18.06
C GLU A 9 1.42 -15.98 17.28
N ASN A 10 1.52 -16.94 16.36
CA ASN A 10 0.37 -17.44 15.62
C ASN A 10 -0.66 -18.12 16.53
N ILE A 11 -0.21 -18.88 17.55
CA ILE A 11 -1.10 -19.48 18.55
C ILE A 11 -1.80 -18.39 19.38
N LEU A 12 -1.07 -17.35 19.79
CA LEU A 12 -1.61 -16.23 20.56
C LEU A 12 -2.65 -15.45 19.74
N ILE A 13 -2.34 -15.13 18.48
CA ILE A 13 -3.28 -14.48 17.55
C ILE A 13 -4.52 -15.35 17.37
N GLY A 14 -4.35 -16.67 17.15
CA GLY A 14 -5.46 -17.60 17.01
C GLY A 14 -6.37 -17.65 18.24
N ALA A 15 -5.78 -17.72 19.44
CA ALA A 15 -6.53 -17.70 20.69
C ALA A 15 -7.28 -16.38 20.89
N PHE A 16 -6.64 -15.24 20.59
CA PHE A 16 -7.28 -13.93 20.66
C PHE A 16 -8.47 -13.82 19.71
N VAL A 17 -8.31 -14.29 18.47
CA VAL A 17 -9.37 -14.31 17.45
C VAL A 17 -10.55 -15.17 17.89
N VAL A 18 -10.30 -16.37 18.41
CA VAL A 18 -11.39 -17.22 18.93
C VAL A 18 -12.11 -16.56 20.12
N MET A 19 -11.38 -15.86 20.98
CA MET A 19 -11.97 -15.12 22.10
C MET A 19 -12.84 -13.96 21.60
N MET A 20 -12.37 -13.16 20.65
CA MET A 20 -13.15 -12.02 20.15
C MET A 20 -14.42 -12.45 19.41
N MET A 21 -14.41 -13.61 18.76
CA MET A 21 -15.63 -14.17 18.15
C MET A 21 -16.70 -14.57 19.19
N LYS A 22 -16.38 -14.57 20.49
CA LYS A 22 -17.29 -14.92 21.58
C LYS A 22 -17.76 -13.73 22.42
N ILE A 23 -17.15 -12.55 22.25
CA ILE A 23 -17.50 -11.35 23.02
C ILE A 23 -18.29 -10.36 22.15
N ASN A 24 -19.03 -9.47 22.79
CA ASN A 24 -19.75 -8.39 22.08
C ASN A 24 -18.85 -7.17 21.84
N GLU A 25 -19.32 -6.23 21.01
CA GLU A 25 -18.60 -5.00 20.66
C GLU A 25 -18.20 -4.17 21.88
N ASN A 26 -19.05 -4.10 22.91
CA ASN A 26 -18.80 -3.31 24.12
C ASN A 26 -17.57 -3.79 24.91
N ILE A 27 -17.21 -5.06 24.77
CA ILE A 27 -16.00 -5.63 25.38
C ILE A 27 -14.84 -5.62 24.38
N PHE A 28 -15.12 -5.96 23.13
CA PHE A 28 -14.11 -6.04 22.07
C PHE A 28 -13.41 -4.70 21.84
N ARG A 29 -14.17 -3.61 21.64
CA ARG A 29 -13.59 -2.31 21.28
C ARG A 29 -12.61 -1.79 22.35
N PRO A 30 -12.96 -1.73 23.65
CA PRO A 30 -12.00 -1.30 24.67
C PRO A 30 -10.76 -2.21 24.77
N LEU A 31 -10.94 -3.52 24.59
CA LEU A 31 -9.82 -4.46 24.61
C LEU A 31 -8.88 -4.21 23.41
N PHE A 32 -9.43 -4.07 22.21
CA PHE A 32 -8.67 -3.79 21.01
C PHE A 32 -7.90 -2.48 21.14
N LEU A 33 -8.53 -1.41 21.64
CA LEU A 33 -7.86 -0.13 21.87
C LEU A 33 -6.69 -0.23 22.85
N LYS A 34 -6.77 -1.08 23.88
CA LYS A 34 -5.63 -1.34 24.77
C LYS A 34 -4.48 -2.05 24.06
N VAL A 35 -4.78 -2.95 23.13
CA VAL A 35 -3.76 -3.62 22.30
C VAL A 35 -3.11 -2.63 21.33
N VAL A 36 -3.90 -1.73 20.73
CA VAL A 36 -3.39 -0.62 19.92
C VAL A 36 -2.44 0.25 20.73
N ASP A 37 -2.90 0.80 21.86
CA ASP A 37 -2.09 1.66 22.73
C ASP A 37 -0.79 0.97 23.19
N TRP A 38 -0.88 -0.30 23.58
CA TRP A 38 0.30 -1.09 23.98
C TRP A 38 1.38 -1.18 22.89
N ALA A 39 0.99 -1.21 21.62
CA ALA A 39 1.91 -1.38 20.49
C ALA A 39 2.30 -0.05 19.82
N THR A 40 1.50 1.01 19.94
CA THR A 40 1.71 2.28 19.21
C THR A 40 1.90 3.51 20.10
N SER A 41 1.92 3.35 21.43
CA SER A 41 2.07 4.50 22.34
C SER A 41 3.41 5.22 22.17
N GLU A 42 3.37 6.55 22.05
CA GLU A 42 4.56 7.42 22.03
C GLU A 42 5.38 7.34 23.34
N MET A 43 4.78 6.86 24.41
CA MET A 43 5.46 6.68 25.69
C MET A 43 6.45 5.50 25.67
N LEU A 44 6.40 4.63 24.66
CA LEU A 44 7.30 3.48 24.56
C LEU A 44 8.76 3.92 24.43
N GLU A 45 9.05 4.87 23.54
CA GLU A 45 10.40 5.42 23.36
C GLU A 45 10.88 6.12 24.64
N LYS A 46 10.00 6.89 25.30
CA LYS A 46 10.30 7.60 26.56
C LYS A 46 10.54 6.65 27.74
N ASN A 47 9.92 5.48 27.72
CA ASN A 47 10.08 4.44 28.74
C ASN A 47 11.29 3.53 28.50
N GLY A 48 12.16 3.85 27.53
CA GLY A 48 13.42 3.16 27.28
C GLY A 48 13.29 1.87 26.45
N TRP A 49 12.18 1.67 25.73
CA TRP A 49 12.07 0.56 24.79
C TRP A 49 12.95 0.79 23.57
N THR A 50 13.63 -0.28 23.12
CA THR A 50 14.43 -0.23 21.89
C THR A 50 13.52 -0.15 20.66
N ILE A 51 14.03 0.44 19.58
CA ILE A 51 13.33 0.52 18.28
C ILE A 51 12.87 -0.88 17.84
N GLN A 52 13.75 -1.88 17.92
CA GLN A 52 13.41 -3.28 17.61
C GLN A 52 12.27 -3.85 18.46
N GLY A 53 12.24 -3.51 19.76
CA GLY A 53 11.18 -3.94 20.66
C GLY A 53 9.83 -3.32 20.27
N ILE A 54 9.82 -2.05 19.86
CA ILE A 54 8.62 -1.37 19.36
C ILE A 54 8.16 -1.99 18.04
N SER A 55 9.07 -2.20 17.09
CA SER A 55 8.77 -2.86 15.81
C SER A 55 8.16 -4.25 16.00
N THR A 56 8.71 -5.06 16.91
CA THR A 56 8.18 -6.40 17.20
C THR A 56 6.72 -6.36 17.71
N ARG A 57 6.38 -5.38 18.56
CA ARG A 57 4.99 -5.19 19.03
C ARG A 57 4.06 -4.75 17.91
N GLN A 58 4.52 -3.82 17.07
CA GLN A 58 3.77 -3.36 15.91
C GLN A 58 3.53 -4.51 14.93
N GLN A 59 4.52 -5.35 14.67
CA GLN A 59 4.33 -6.54 13.84
C GLN A 59 3.22 -7.45 14.41
N LEU A 60 3.24 -7.74 15.72
CA LEU A 60 2.18 -8.54 16.37
C LEU A 60 0.80 -7.89 16.21
N LEU A 61 0.70 -6.59 16.45
CA LEU A 61 -0.55 -5.84 16.27
C LEU A 61 -1.06 -5.95 14.83
N TYR A 62 -0.21 -5.74 13.83
CA TYR A 62 -0.63 -5.74 12.44
C TYR A 62 -0.91 -7.15 11.90
N ARG A 63 -0.21 -8.19 12.37
CA ARG A 63 -0.56 -9.60 12.07
C ARG A 63 -1.89 -9.99 12.70
N LEU A 64 -2.15 -9.56 13.94
CA LEU A 64 -3.45 -9.73 14.57
C LEU A 64 -4.53 -9.05 13.71
N THR A 65 -4.30 -7.80 13.33
CA THR A 65 -5.23 -6.98 12.53
C THR A 65 -5.52 -7.61 11.16
N ASP A 66 -4.51 -8.15 10.47
CA ASP A 66 -4.70 -8.92 9.22
C ASP A 66 -5.58 -10.15 9.46
N ARG A 67 -5.36 -10.87 10.57
CA ARG A 67 -6.22 -12.00 10.93
C ARG A 67 -7.65 -11.54 11.23
N LEU A 68 -7.84 -10.39 11.88
CA LEU A 68 -9.17 -9.85 12.16
C LEU A 68 -9.90 -9.47 10.86
N PHE A 69 -9.20 -8.86 9.90
CA PHE A 69 -9.75 -8.61 8.58
C PHE A 69 -10.19 -9.90 7.88
N SER A 70 -9.40 -10.96 7.96
CA SER A 70 -9.75 -12.24 7.31
C SER A 70 -11.04 -12.86 7.87
N GLU A 71 -11.29 -12.73 9.17
CA GLU A 71 -12.45 -13.31 9.85
C GLU A 71 -13.69 -12.41 9.81
N LEU A 72 -13.53 -11.12 10.07
CA LEU A 72 -14.63 -10.16 10.21
C LEU A 72 -14.91 -9.34 8.95
N LYS A 73 -13.93 -9.24 8.03
CA LYS A 73 -14.04 -8.49 6.77
C LYS A 73 -14.51 -7.05 7.00
N SER A 74 -15.62 -6.66 6.38
CA SER A 74 -16.17 -5.29 6.45
C SER A 74 -16.55 -4.86 7.87
N ILE A 75 -16.89 -5.80 8.75
CA ILE A 75 -17.21 -5.50 10.17
C ILE A 75 -16.01 -4.88 10.89
N PHE A 76 -14.79 -5.24 10.47
CA PHE A 76 -13.57 -4.77 11.10
C PHE A 76 -13.03 -3.45 10.50
N VAL A 77 -13.47 -3.06 9.31
CA VAL A 77 -12.99 -1.84 8.63
C VAL A 77 -13.03 -0.59 9.53
N PRO A 78 -14.10 -0.31 10.30
CA PRO A 78 -14.14 0.88 11.17
C PRO A 78 -13.04 0.91 12.24
N TYR A 79 -12.48 -0.25 12.62
CA TYR A 79 -11.44 -0.34 13.65
C TYR A 79 -10.06 0.06 13.13
N LEU A 80 -9.84 0.00 11.81
CA LEU A 80 -8.59 0.53 11.23
C LEU A 80 -8.48 2.05 11.44
N ALA A 81 -9.59 2.75 11.67
CA ALA A 81 -9.57 4.17 12.02
C ALA A 81 -8.67 4.47 13.24
N TYR A 82 -8.58 3.53 14.20
CA TYR A 82 -7.73 3.66 15.38
C TYR A 82 -6.24 3.44 15.09
N LEU A 83 -5.93 2.80 13.97
CA LEU A 83 -4.57 2.47 13.54
C LEU A 83 -4.06 3.43 12.47
N LEU A 84 -4.97 4.12 11.76
CA LEU A 84 -4.64 4.87 10.55
C LEU A 84 -3.59 5.95 10.81
N GLU A 85 -3.70 6.70 11.92
CA GLU A 85 -2.73 7.75 12.25
C GLU A 85 -1.33 7.18 12.48
N ASN A 86 -1.21 6.06 13.22
CA ASN A 86 0.06 5.38 13.42
C ASN A 86 0.64 4.81 12.11
N ILE A 87 -0.23 4.28 11.23
CA ILE A 87 0.19 3.79 9.91
C ILE A 87 0.78 4.95 9.11
N LEU A 88 0.07 6.07 9.01
CA LEU A 88 0.50 7.23 8.22
C LEU A 88 1.79 7.86 8.78
N SER A 89 1.90 7.99 10.10
CA SER A 89 3.12 8.52 10.73
C SER A 89 4.31 7.59 10.51
N THR A 90 4.12 6.28 10.62
CA THR A 90 5.20 5.29 10.42
C THR A 90 5.62 5.25 8.95
N LEU A 91 4.68 5.25 8.00
CA LEU A 91 4.97 5.35 6.57
C LEU A 91 5.70 6.64 6.22
N HIS A 92 5.40 7.75 6.88
CA HIS A 92 6.17 8.99 6.71
C HIS A 92 7.61 8.84 7.23
N ARG A 93 7.82 8.20 8.38
CA ARG A 93 9.18 7.95 8.91
C ARG A 93 10.04 7.11 7.96
N PHE A 94 9.45 6.17 7.21
CA PHE A 94 10.14 5.43 6.14
C PHE A 94 10.67 6.37 5.03
N THR A 95 9.95 7.44 4.72
CA THR A 95 10.37 8.44 3.71
C THR A 95 11.46 9.38 4.20
N GLU A 96 11.70 9.44 5.51
CA GLU A 96 12.78 10.24 6.12
C GLU A 96 14.09 9.42 6.30
N ASN A 97 14.17 8.23 5.69
CA ASN A 97 15.28 7.29 5.82
C ASN A 97 15.58 6.89 7.28
N ASN A 98 14.56 6.88 8.14
CA ASN A 98 14.69 6.29 9.46
C ASN A 98 14.83 4.78 9.34
N VAL A 99 15.82 4.17 10.00
CA VAL A 99 15.98 2.71 10.04
C VAL A 99 14.77 2.10 10.73
N LEU A 100 13.88 1.53 9.93
CA LEU A 100 12.64 0.89 10.35
C LEU A 100 12.56 -0.50 9.76
N ASP A 101 11.83 -1.36 10.45
CA ASP A 101 11.69 -2.76 10.09
C ASP A 101 10.76 -2.94 8.88
N ALA A 102 11.30 -3.47 7.77
CA ALA A 102 10.56 -3.69 6.53
C ALA A 102 9.32 -4.60 6.72
N ASP A 103 9.33 -5.52 7.70
CA ASP A 103 8.18 -6.37 7.98
C ASP A 103 6.99 -5.55 8.49
N VAL A 104 7.24 -4.49 9.28
CA VAL A 104 6.19 -3.58 9.74
C VAL A 104 5.58 -2.85 8.54
N TRP A 105 6.39 -2.40 7.59
CA TRP A 105 5.91 -1.79 6.35
C TRP A 105 4.99 -2.73 5.57
N ILE A 106 5.42 -3.98 5.36
CA ILE A 106 4.65 -5.00 4.63
C ILE A 106 3.28 -5.20 5.27
N LEU A 107 3.25 -5.37 6.59
CA LEU A 107 2.01 -5.58 7.34
C LEU A 107 1.10 -4.35 7.29
N MET A 108 1.63 -3.13 7.42
CA MET A 108 0.82 -1.90 7.31
C MET A 108 0.17 -1.75 5.92
N VAL A 109 0.94 -2.00 4.86
CA VAL A 109 0.43 -1.95 3.49
C VAL A 109 -0.60 -3.05 3.24
N SER A 110 -0.40 -4.25 3.79
CA SER A 110 -1.37 -5.36 3.79
C SER A 110 -2.68 -4.96 4.48
N ASN A 111 -2.59 -4.35 5.67
CA ASN A 111 -3.76 -3.91 6.43
C ASN A 111 -4.55 -2.82 5.69
N LEU A 112 -3.87 -1.86 5.05
CA LEU A 112 -4.52 -0.85 4.20
C LEU A 112 -5.22 -1.50 3.00
N LYS A 113 -4.55 -2.45 2.32
CA LYS A 113 -5.15 -3.21 1.20
C LYS A 113 -6.40 -3.96 1.65
N SER A 114 -6.33 -4.68 2.77
CA SER A 114 -7.47 -5.40 3.36
C SER A 114 -8.62 -4.46 3.70
N CYS A 115 -8.31 -3.29 4.25
CA CYS A 115 -9.31 -2.26 4.51
C CYS A 115 -9.98 -1.77 3.23
N PHE A 116 -9.23 -1.52 2.14
CA PHE A 116 -9.83 -1.11 0.87
C PHE A 116 -10.65 -2.24 0.24
N LEU A 117 -10.18 -3.49 0.35
CA LEU A 117 -10.87 -4.66 -0.19
C LEU A 117 -12.25 -4.86 0.46
N TYR A 118 -12.36 -4.63 1.78
CA TYR A 118 -13.59 -4.83 2.54
C TYR A 118 -14.39 -3.55 2.80
N HIS A 119 -13.97 -2.42 2.24
CA HIS A 119 -14.61 -1.12 2.41
C HIS A 119 -16.04 -1.10 1.86
N GLY A 120 -16.97 -0.54 2.63
CA GLY A 120 -18.37 -0.31 2.27
C GLY A 120 -18.75 1.17 2.16
N THR A 121 -19.99 1.44 1.76
CA THR A 121 -20.48 2.76 1.34
C THR A 121 -20.57 3.85 2.42
N ASN A 122 -20.23 3.57 3.68
CA ASN A 122 -20.34 4.52 4.81
C ASN A 122 -19.19 4.38 5.83
N ASP A 123 -18.03 3.90 5.40
CA ASP A 123 -16.88 3.70 6.28
C ASP A 123 -16.09 5.00 6.54
N PHE A 124 -15.17 4.94 7.51
CA PHE A 124 -14.42 6.10 8.02
C PHE A 124 -13.46 6.78 7.03
N ILE A 125 -13.26 6.21 5.84
CA ILE A 125 -12.40 6.77 4.79
C ILE A 125 -13.21 7.79 3.99
N THR A 126 -13.20 9.03 4.46
CA THR A 126 -13.78 10.18 3.75
C THR A 126 -12.90 10.59 2.55
N SER A 127 -13.42 11.45 1.66
CA SER A 127 -12.64 11.97 0.51
C SER A 127 -11.31 12.60 0.93
N ASP A 128 -11.29 13.36 2.03
CA ASP A 128 -10.06 14.01 2.52
C ASP A 128 -9.07 12.99 3.09
N ARG A 129 -9.55 12.03 3.89
CA ARG A 129 -8.71 10.95 4.42
C ARG A 129 -8.12 10.10 3.30
N LEU A 130 -8.91 9.82 2.27
CA LEU A 130 -8.45 9.08 1.10
C LEU A 130 -7.29 9.80 0.39
N GLN A 131 -7.35 11.12 0.25
CA GLN A 131 -6.26 11.89 -0.36
C GLN A 131 -4.98 11.84 0.49
N THR A 132 -5.10 11.90 1.82
CA THR A 132 -3.95 11.75 2.72
C THR A 132 -3.32 10.36 2.60
N VAL A 133 -4.14 9.31 2.59
CA VAL A 133 -3.69 7.92 2.43
C VAL A 133 -3.03 7.70 1.08
N LEU A 134 -3.64 8.21 0.01
CA LEU A 134 -3.10 8.11 -1.35
C LEU A 134 -1.70 8.74 -1.45
N LYS A 135 -1.53 9.96 -0.94
CA LYS A 135 -0.22 10.63 -0.92
C LYS A 135 0.83 9.85 -0.15
N ALA A 136 0.46 9.33 1.03
CA ALA A 136 1.36 8.53 1.85
C ALA A 136 1.81 7.25 1.14
N LEU A 137 0.89 6.54 0.48
CA LEU A 137 1.19 5.33 -0.30
C LEU A 137 2.08 5.62 -1.51
N ILE A 138 1.77 6.65 -2.29
CA ILE A 138 2.59 7.02 -3.46
C ILE A 138 4.01 7.39 -3.04
N LYS A 139 4.19 8.10 -1.90
CA LYS A 139 5.51 8.45 -1.40
C LYS A 139 6.37 7.23 -1.02
N GLN A 140 5.74 6.07 -0.77
CA GLN A 140 6.49 4.83 -0.51
C GLN A 140 7.22 4.29 -1.73
N ILE A 141 6.85 4.72 -2.95
CA ILE A 141 7.57 4.34 -4.17
C ILE A 141 9.04 4.81 -4.09
N GLU A 142 9.30 5.95 -3.47
CA GLU A 142 10.65 6.54 -3.36
C GLU A 142 11.49 5.94 -2.22
N VAL A 143 10.94 5.02 -1.41
CA VAL A 143 11.63 4.40 -0.27
C VAL A 143 12.49 3.22 -0.76
N VAL A 144 13.48 3.50 -1.61
CA VAL A 144 14.33 2.45 -2.20
C VAL A 144 15.28 1.87 -1.16
N GLU A 145 15.98 2.73 -0.43
CA GLU A 145 17.05 2.33 0.50
C GLU A 145 16.55 1.45 1.67
N ALA A 146 15.35 1.72 2.20
CA ALA A 146 14.85 0.96 3.36
C ALA A 146 14.45 -0.48 3.02
N HIS A 147 14.22 -0.79 1.73
CA HIS A 147 13.90 -2.15 1.27
C HIS A 147 15.09 -2.86 0.61
N ASP A 148 16.14 -2.14 0.24
CA ASP A 148 17.38 -2.67 -0.33
C ASP A 148 17.09 -3.70 -1.45
N VAL A 149 17.71 -4.88 -1.39
CA VAL A 149 17.55 -5.96 -2.38
C VAL A 149 16.10 -6.46 -2.52
N ALA A 150 15.27 -6.29 -1.50
CA ALA A 150 13.87 -6.72 -1.50
C ALA A 150 12.90 -5.66 -2.05
N TYR A 151 13.40 -4.50 -2.50
CA TYR A 151 12.56 -3.39 -2.96
C TYR A 151 11.55 -3.82 -4.04
N LYS A 152 12.00 -4.40 -5.16
CA LYS A 152 11.11 -4.76 -6.27
C LYS A 152 10.05 -5.78 -5.85
N ASP A 153 10.43 -6.78 -5.05
CA ASP A 153 9.53 -7.81 -4.55
C ASP A 153 8.48 -7.22 -3.60
N ASN A 154 8.89 -6.30 -2.71
CA ASN A 154 8.00 -5.62 -1.78
C ASN A 154 7.00 -4.72 -2.51
N MET A 155 7.46 -3.98 -3.53
CA MET A 155 6.58 -3.14 -4.34
C MET A 155 5.55 -3.97 -5.10
N LEU A 156 5.97 -5.04 -5.78
CA LEU A 156 5.06 -5.91 -6.54
C LEU A 156 4.10 -6.70 -5.66
N SER A 157 4.55 -7.19 -4.51
CA SER A 157 3.74 -8.07 -3.66
C SER A 157 2.76 -7.29 -2.77
N HIS A 158 3.10 -6.04 -2.43
CA HIS A 158 2.37 -5.28 -1.40
C HIS A 158 1.88 -3.93 -1.91
N LEU A 159 2.77 -3.01 -2.30
CA LEU A 159 2.36 -1.62 -2.59
C LEU A 159 1.51 -1.51 -3.85
N VAL A 160 1.96 -2.10 -4.96
CA VAL A 160 1.26 -2.04 -6.26
C VAL A 160 -0.16 -2.62 -6.13
N PRO A 161 -0.37 -3.84 -5.58
CA PRO A 161 -1.72 -4.36 -5.37
C PRO A 161 -2.56 -3.54 -4.39
N CYS A 162 -1.95 -2.87 -3.40
CA CYS A 162 -2.65 -2.00 -2.46
C CYS A 162 -3.21 -0.76 -3.17
N ILE A 163 -2.40 -0.11 -4.01
CA ILE A 163 -2.81 1.04 -4.84
C ILE A 163 -3.89 0.61 -5.85
N GLY A 164 -3.71 -0.53 -6.52
CA GLY A 164 -4.72 -1.09 -7.44
C GLY A 164 -6.06 -1.36 -6.74
N GLN A 165 -6.01 -1.94 -5.53
CA GLN A 165 -7.22 -2.16 -4.74
C GLN A 165 -7.89 -0.84 -4.33
N LEU A 166 -7.13 0.16 -3.89
CA LEU A 166 -7.65 1.50 -3.61
C LEU A 166 -8.37 2.08 -4.82
N ALA A 167 -7.75 2.03 -6.00
CA ALA A 167 -8.31 2.58 -7.23
C ALA A 167 -9.65 1.91 -7.61
N VAL A 168 -9.75 0.58 -7.46
CA VAL A 168 -10.98 -0.19 -7.71
C VAL A 168 -12.06 0.06 -6.66
N THR A 169 -11.69 0.28 -5.41
CA THR A 169 -12.64 0.49 -4.31
C THR A 169 -13.32 1.86 -4.40
N PHE A 170 -12.56 2.93 -4.65
CA PHE A 170 -13.10 4.30 -4.55
C PHE A 170 -13.58 4.91 -5.87
N ARG A 171 -13.30 4.25 -7.02
CA ARG A 171 -13.73 4.60 -8.40
C ARG A 171 -14.24 6.04 -8.59
N SER A 172 -13.39 7.03 -8.37
CA SER A 172 -13.76 8.43 -8.53
C SER A 172 -12.72 9.16 -9.36
N GLU A 173 -13.19 10.03 -10.24
CA GLU A 173 -12.33 10.79 -11.16
C GLU A 173 -11.23 11.56 -10.43
N LYS A 174 -11.57 12.15 -9.26
CA LYS A 174 -10.59 12.86 -8.41
C LYS A 174 -9.45 11.94 -7.95
N VAL A 175 -9.75 10.70 -7.58
CA VAL A 175 -8.76 9.72 -7.11
C VAL A 175 -7.91 9.24 -8.27
N TRP A 176 -8.53 8.82 -9.37
CA TRP A 176 -7.81 8.31 -10.53
C TRP A 176 -6.92 9.36 -11.16
N LYS A 177 -7.45 10.57 -11.40
CA LYS A 177 -6.66 11.69 -11.92
C LYS A 177 -5.49 12.01 -10.98
N GLY A 178 -5.76 12.16 -9.69
CA GLY A 178 -4.72 12.50 -8.71
C GLY A 178 -3.63 11.43 -8.59
N LEU A 179 -3.99 10.15 -8.65
CA LEU A 179 -3.07 9.03 -8.63
C LEU A 179 -2.23 8.98 -9.91
N THR A 180 -2.87 8.97 -11.08
CA THR A 180 -2.18 8.91 -12.38
C THR A 180 -1.20 10.06 -12.55
N GLN A 181 -1.61 11.30 -12.25
CA GLN A 181 -0.73 12.47 -12.39
C GLN A 181 0.50 12.45 -11.47
N GLN A 182 0.34 11.96 -10.24
CA GLN A 182 1.47 11.86 -9.31
C GLN A 182 2.43 10.74 -9.72
N VAL A 183 1.90 9.58 -10.14
CA VAL A 183 2.71 8.44 -10.60
C VAL A 183 3.46 8.78 -11.88
N LEU A 184 2.81 9.42 -12.87
CA LEU A 184 3.46 9.87 -14.10
C LEU A 184 4.61 10.83 -13.82
N LYS A 185 4.46 11.78 -12.89
CA LYS A 185 5.57 12.68 -12.53
C LYS A 185 6.77 11.95 -11.95
N LEU A 186 6.54 10.87 -11.19
CA LEU A 186 7.60 10.06 -10.60
C LEU A 186 8.32 9.18 -11.63
N THR A 187 7.78 8.97 -12.83
CA THR A 187 8.50 8.25 -13.91
C THR A 187 9.71 9.03 -14.44
N ARG A 188 9.87 10.30 -14.06
CA ARG A 188 11.06 11.12 -14.36
C ARG A 188 12.11 11.11 -13.24
N SER A 189 12.00 10.19 -12.29
CA SER A 189 13.02 10.01 -11.26
C SER A 189 14.35 9.55 -11.86
N ASP A 190 15.46 9.98 -11.28
CA ASP A 190 16.79 9.49 -11.62
C ASP A 190 16.98 8.02 -11.20
N ASP A 191 16.16 7.51 -10.28
CA ASP A 191 16.24 6.14 -9.78
C ASP A 191 15.42 5.17 -10.66
N ALA A 192 16.09 4.19 -11.27
CA ALA A 192 15.46 3.20 -12.13
C ALA A 192 14.42 2.33 -11.43
N ASN A 193 14.59 2.02 -10.13
CA ASN A 193 13.61 1.26 -9.35
C ASN A 193 12.33 2.07 -9.13
N VAL A 194 12.45 3.39 -8.89
CA VAL A 194 11.29 4.29 -8.76
C VAL A 194 10.52 4.33 -10.08
N LYS A 195 11.21 4.56 -11.21
CA LYS A 195 10.59 4.54 -12.55
C LYS A 195 9.88 3.24 -12.84
N TRP A 196 10.56 2.11 -12.61
CA TRP A 196 10.02 0.78 -12.80
C TRP A 196 8.76 0.55 -11.96
N THR A 197 8.77 0.91 -10.67
CA THR A 197 7.59 0.76 -9.80
C THR A 197 6.43 1.62 -10.27
N CYS A 198 6.69 2.85 -10.76
CA CYS A 198 5.65 3.70 -11.35
C CYS A 198 4.98 3.03 -12.56
N ILE A 199 5.77 2.40 -13.44
CA ILE A 199 5.24 1.62 -14.57
C ILE A 199 4.37 0.46 -14.06
N LYS A 200 4.80 -0.25 -13.01
CA LYS A 200 4.00 -1.35 -12.43
C LYS A 200 2.70 -0.87 -11.79
N VAL A 201 2.69 0.32 -11.16
CA VAL A 201 1.46 0.95 -10.68
C VAL A 201 0.51 1.29 -11.84
N LEU A 202 1.03 1.91 -12.91
CA LEU A 202 0.23 2.21 -14.10
C LEU A 202 -0.34 0.94 -14.74
N HIS A 203 0.50 -0.10 -14.88
CA HIS A 203 0.08 -1.39 -15.41
C HIS A 203 -1.02 -2.03 -14.56
N GLU A 204 -0.90 -2.00 -13.23
CA GLU A 204 -1.94 -2.48 -12.31
C GLU A 204 -3.24 -1.68 -12.49
N MET A 205 -3.17 -0.36 -12.63
CA MET A 205 -4.35 0.48 -12.87
C MET A 205 -5.05 0.10 -14.18
N TYR A 206 -4.32 0.02 -15.30
CA TYR A 206 -4.90 -0.40 -16.58
C TYR A 206 -5.47 -1.82 -16.51
N SER A 207 -4.78 -2.75 -15.85
CA SER A 207 -5.24 -4.14 -15.71
C SER A 207 -6.54 -4.27 -14.93
N ARG A 208 -6.74 -3.38 -13.93
CA ARG A 208 -7.87 -3.44 -13.00
C ARG A 208 -9.06 -2.58 -13.42
N LEU A 209 -8.83 -1.49 -14.14
CA LEU A 209 -9.83 -0.51 -14.53
C LEU A 209 -10.14 -0.53 -16.04
N GLY A 210 -9.26 -1.14 -16.85
CA GLY A 210 -9.46 -1.34 -18.28
C GLY A 210 -9.63 -0.04 -19.07
N GLU A 211 -10.60 -0.03 -19.98
CA GLU A 211 -10.90 1.08 -20.88
C GLU A 211 -11.17 2.41 -20.15
N GLU A 212 -11.68 2.36 -18.90
CA GLU A 212 -11.94 3.55 -18.09
C GLU A 212 -10.66 4.40 -17.86
N MET A 213 -9.48 3.78 -17.92
CA MET A 213 -8.19 4.48 -17.79
C MET A 213 -7.75 5.24 -19.05
N LEU A 214 -8.28 4.92 -20.22
CA LEU A 214 -7.88 5.54 -21.49
C LEU A 214 -8.14 7.05 -21.52
N VAL A 215 -9.08 7.55 -20.70
CA VAL A 215 -9.33 8.99 -20.53
C VAL A 215 -8.07 9.74 -20.07
N TYR A 216 -7.15 9.07 -19.36
CA TYR A 216 -5.89 9.64 -18.88
C TYR A 216 -4.70 9.36 -19.80
N PHE A 217 -4.86 8.53 -20.83
CA PHE A 217 -3.78 8.17 -21.75
C PHE A 217 -3.18 9.39 -22.47
N PRO A 218 -3.95 10.39 -22.95
CA PRO A 218 -3.36 11.57 -23.59
C PRO A 218 -2.35 12.33 -22.72
N GLU A 219 -2.55 12.35 -21.40
CA GLU A 219 -1.60 12.95 -20.45
C GLU A 219 -0.37 12.07 -20.22
N ALA A 220 -0.50 10.75 -20.36
CA ALA A 220 0.57 9.79 -20.18
C ALA A 220 1.53 9.68 -21.37
N ILE A 221 1.10 10.02 -22.60
CA ILE A 221 1.90 9.93 -23.83
C ILE A 221 3.34 10.47 -23.67
N PRO A 222 3.58 11.72 -23.25
CA PRO A 222 4.94 12.25 -23.16
C PRO A 222 5.82 11.47 -22.16
N PHE A 223 5.23 11.01 -21.05
CA PHE A 223 5.96 10.23 -20.04
C PHE A 223 6.28 8.81 -20.54
N ILE A 224 5.36 8.19 -21.27
CA ILE A 224 5.60 6.87 -21.87
C ILE A 224 6.66 6.97 -22.95
N ALA A 225 6.65 8.01 -23.79
CA ALA A 225 7.69 8.24 -24.80
C ALA A 225 9.09 8.34 -24.17
N GLU A 226 9.22 9.12 -23.08
CA GLU A 226 10.48 9.22 -22.33
C GLU A 226 10.92 7.86 -21.76
N LEU A 227 9.99 7.06 -21.23
CA LEU A 227 10.30 5.73 -20.68
C LEU A 227 10.65 4.68 -21.76
N MET A 228 10.18 4.86 -22.99
CA MET A 228 10.56 4.00 -24.12
C MET A 228 12.02 4.23 -24.56
N GLU A 229 12.59 5.38 -24.23
CA GLU A 229 13.97 5.77 -24.53
C GLU A 229 14.89 5.61 -23.31
N ASP A 230 14.44 4.95 -22.23
CA ASP A 230 15.21 4.79 -21.00
C ASP A 230 16.39 3.82 -21.18
N ASP A 231 17.57 4.19 -20.69
CA ASP A 231 18.78 3.36 -20.77
C ASP A 231 18.72 2.09 -19.90
N ASN A 232 17.80 2.03 -18.91
CA ASN A 232 17.67 0.88 -18.04
C ASN A 232 16.79 -0.22 -18.65
N GLU A 233 17.37 -1.39 -18.91
CA GLU A 233 16.68 -2.54 -19.54
C GLU A 233 15.39 -2.97 -18.82
N ASP A 234 15.35 -2.95 -17.47
CA ASP A 234 14.16 -3.35 -16.72
C ASP A 234 13.01 -2.33 -16.87
N VAL A 235 13.35 -1.04 -16.93
CA VAL A 235 12.41 0.06 -17.17
C VAL A 235 11.87 -0.04 -18.59
N GLU A 236 12.75 -0.16 -19.59
CA GLU A 236 12.38 -0.28 -21.00
C GLU A 236 11.44 -1.47 -21.22
N LYS A 237 11.83 -2.67 -20.74
CA LYS A 237 11.01 -3.88 -20.84
C LYS A 237 9.64 -3.71 -20.19
N SER A 238 9.59 -3.11 -19.00
CA SER A 238 8.32 -2.89 -18.31
C SER A 238 7.46 -1.85 -19.02
N CYS A 239 8.07 -0.84 -19.64
CA CYS A 239 7.38 0.14 -20.47
C CYS A 239 6.76 -0.53 -21.69
N GLN A 240 7.48 -1.42 -22.37
CA GLN A 240 6.95 -2.21 -23.49
C GLN A 240 5.74 -3.07 -23.06
N GLU A 241 5.80 -3.73 -21.91
CA GLU A 241 4.67 -4.48 -21.34
C GLU A 241 3.44 -3.58 -21.10
N LEU A 242 3.65 -2.37 -20.54
CA LEU A 242 2.59 -1.38 -20.34
C LEU A 242 2.00 -0.92 -21.68
N CYS A 243 2.83 -0.63 -22.68
CA CYS A 243 2.38 -0.23 -24.01
C CYS A 243 1.52 -1.32 -24.66
N LEU A 244 1.89 -2.59 -24.55
CA LEU A 244 1.09 -3.71 -25.06
C LEU A 244 -0.28 -3.81 -24.37
N LEU A 245 -0.32 -3.59 -23.05
CA LEU A 245 -1.57 -3.56 -22.29
C LEU A 245 -2.47 -2.39 -22.70
N ILE A 246 -1.92 -1.19 -22.87
CA ILE A 246 -2.68 -0.03 -23.32
C ILE A 246 -3.18 -0.25 -24.75
N GLN A 247 -2.33 -0.77 -25.63
CA GLN A 247 -2.68 -1.11 -27.02
C GLN A 247 -3.87 -2.10 -27.07
N HIS A 248 -3.89 -3.08 -26.17
CA HIS A 248 -4.99 -4.02 -26.06
C HIS A 248 -6.33 -3.31 -25.80
N TYR A 249 -6.35 -2.31 -24.92
CA TYR A 249 -7.56 -1.52 -24.63
C TYR A 249 -7.89 -0.49 -25.70
N LEU A 250 -6.88 0.07 -26.39
CA LEU A 250 -7.09 0.99 -27.53
C LEU A 250 -7.71 0.27 -28.74
N GLY A 251 -7.34 -0.99 -28.98
CA GLY A 251 -7.78 -1.75 -30.15
C GLY A 251 -7.05 -1.41 -31.45
N GLU A 252 -6.02 -0.56 -31.40
CA GLU A 252 -5.21 -0.13 -32.53
C GLU A 252 -3.74 0.05 -32.12
N PRO A 253 -2.77 0.10 -33.06
CA PRO A 253 -1.35 0.24 -32.74
C PRO A 253 -1.05 1.52 -31.94
N ILE A 254 -0.45 1.37 -30.76
CA ILE A 254 -0.16 2.49 -29.86
C ILE A 254 0.90 3.44 -30.45
N GLN A 255 1.72 2.97 -31.39
CA GLN A 255 2.80 3.75 -32.01
C GLN A 255 2.32 5.02 -32.70
N HIS A 256 1.07 5.06 -33.19
CA HIS A 256 0.48 6.23 -33.84
C HIS A 256 0.45 7.47 -32.95
N TYR A 257 0.44 7.28 -31.63
CA TYR A 257 0.35 8.34 -30.63
C TYR A 257 1.71 8.96 -30.26
N PHE A 258 2.82 8.33 -30.66
CA PHE A 258 4.18 8.80 -30.38
C PHE A 258 4.89 9.42 -31.59
N SER A 259 4.26 9.33 -32.76
CA SER A 259 4.80 9.82 -34.04
C SER A 259 4.33 11.23 -34.43
N ALA A 260 3.76 11.99 -33.49
CA ALA A 260 3.15 13.30 -33.72
C ALA A 260 4.01 14.46 -33.15
#